data_AF-A0A9D4VA94-F1
#
_entry.id   AF-A0A9D4VA94-F1
#
_cell.length_a   1.000
_cell.length_b   1.000
_cell.length_c   1.000
_cell.angle_alpha   90.00
_cell.angle_beta   90.00
_cell.angle_gamma   90.00
#
_symmetry.space_group_name_H-M   'P 1'
#
loop_
_entity.id
_entity.type
_entity.pdbx_description
1 polymer ?
#
loop_
_entity_poly.entity_id
_entity_poly.type
_entity_poly.pdbx_seq_one_letter_code
_entity_poly.pdbx_strand_id
1 'polypeptide(L)'
;MRRQGISGPSPSFFGGNLQERNNLRKEAMLHDMQSLSHDIVPRLMPDYVQWSQTYGKSFVFWWGIEPRLAIYDLEHIKELLSSKHMYSLGRSRLQQEGVMHFIGKGLLMANGDTWTHQRRVVAPAFHVEKLKVLLNISFSCIIPGSTTSS
;
A
#
# COMPACT_ATOMS: atom_id res chain seq x y z
N MET A 1 -0.51 -2.18 22.59
CA MET A 1 0.75 -2.67 21.96
C MET A 1 2.00 -2.44 22.79
N ARG A 2 2.10 -1.38 23.63
CA ARG A 2 3.24 -1.21 24.55
C ARG A 2 3.51 -2.42 25.45
N ARG A 3 2.46 -3.12 25.91
CA ARG A 3 2.57 -4.38 26.67
C ARG A 3 3.17 -5.55 25.87
N GLN A 4 3.13 -5.49 24.54
CA GLN A 4 3.74 -6.45 23.61
C GLN A 4 5.13 -5.98 23.14
N GLY A 5 5.71 -4.94 23.76
CA GLY A 5 7.01 -4.38 23.37
C GLY A 5 6.99 -3.46 22.14
N ILE A 6 5.82 -3.22 21.53
CA ILE A 6 5.70 -2.36 20.34
C ILE A 6 5.34 -0.94 20.77
N SER A 7 6.28 -0.01 20.54
CA SER A 7 6.14 1.42 20.76
C SER A 7 5.99 2.19 19.44
N GLY A 8 5.83 3.52 19.52
CA GLY A 8 5.76 4.37 18.36
C GLY A 8 5.56 5.83 18.77
N PRO A 9 5.53 6.75 17.78
CA PRO A 9 5.43 8.18 18.04
C PRO A 9 4.14 8.52 18.80
N SER A 10 4.24 9.49 19.70
CA SER A 10 3.07 9.97 20.45
C SER A 10 2.13 10.74 19.51
N PRO A 11 0.82 10.45 19.49
CA PRO A 11 -0.11 11.16 18.62
C PRO A 11 -0.43 12.57 19.13
N SER A 12 -0.63 13.51 18.21
CA SER A 12 -1.24 14.81 18.51
C SER A 12 -2.77 14.73 18.46
N PHE A 13 -3.43 15.70 19.10
CA PHE A 13 -4.89 15.74 19.21
C PHE A 13 -5.56 15.89 17.83
N PHE A 14 -6.57 15.06 17.54
CA PHE A 14 -7.30 14.88 16.27
C PHE A 14 -6.48 14.44 15.04
N GLY A 15 -5.27 14.97 14.85
CA GLY A 15 -4.42 14.70 13.67
C GLY A 15 -3.50 13.48 13.78
N GLY A 16 -3.35 12.90 14.97
CA GLY A 16 -2.45 11.76 15.18
C GLY A 16 -1.00 12.14 14.83
N ASN A 17 -0.37 11.41 13.92
CA ASN A 17 0.97 11.72 13.43
C ASN A 17 0.98 12.36 12.03
N LEU A 18 -0.18 12.78 11.49
CA LEU A 18 -0.28 13.27 10.11
C LEU A 18 0.54 14.54 9.87
N GLN A 19 0.57 15.46 10.83
CA GLN A 19 1.32 16.71 10.69
C GLN A 19 2.84 16.45 10.63
N GLU A 20 3.36 15.65 11.57
CA GLU A 20 4.77 15.22 11.59
C GLU A 20 5.15 14.55 10.27
N ARG A 21 4.34 13.59 9.79
CA ARG A 21 4.55 12.92 8.50
C ARG A 21 4.59 13.90 7.32
N ASN A 22 3.68 14.86 7.31
CA ASN A 22 3.61 15.85 6.22
C ASN A 22 4.83 16.78 6.24
N ASN A 23 5.33 17.15 7.42
CA ASN A 23 6.54 17.97 7.54
C ASN A 23 7.77 17.20 7.07
N LEU A 24 7.95 15.95 7.52
CA LEU A 24 9.05 15.09 7.07
C LEU A 24 9.05 14.88 5.56
N ARG A 25 7.86 14.65 4.97
CA ARG A 25 7.73 14.52 3.51
C ARG A 25 8.05 15.82 2.79
N LYS A 26 7.60 16.97 3.30
CA LYS A 26 7.94 18.28 2.72
C LYS A 26 9.43 18.54 2.74
N GLU A 27 10.10 18.25 3.86
CA GLU A 27 11.56 18.37 4.00
C GLU A 27 12.30 17.45 3.04
N ALA A 28 11.90 16.18 2.94
CA ALA A 28 12.52 15.21 2.03
C ALA A 28 12.33 15.57 0.54
N MET A 29 11.26 16.30 0.21
CA MET A 29 10.95 16.76 -1.15
C MET A 29 11.42 18.19 -1.45
N LEU A 30 12.02 18.89 -0.48
CA LEU A 30 12.41 20.30 -0.61
C LEU A 30 13.47 20.52 -1.70
N HIS A 31 14.35 19.54 -1.89
CA HIS A 31 15.44 19.59 -2.86
C HIS A 31 15.25 18.55 -3.97
N ASP A 32 15.70 18.86 -5.17
CA ASP A 32 15.70 17.93 -6.30
C ASP A 32 16.58 16.71 -6.01
N MET A 33 16.30 15.62 -6.72
CA MET A 33 17.15 14.43 -6.63
C MET A 33 18.51 14.73 -7.27
N GLN A 34 19.58 14.52 -6.52
CA GLN A 34 20.94 14.73 -7.03
C GLN A 34 21.32 13.73 -8.12
N SER A 35 20.77 12.51 -8.05
CA SER A 35 20.97 11.45 -9.03
C SER A 35 19.78 10.51 -9.06
N LEU A 36 19.65 9.75 -10.14
CA LEU A 36 18.68 8.65 -10.21
C LEU A 36 19.17 7.50 -9.32
N SER A 37 18.45 7.25 -8.24
CA SER A 37 18.71 6.15 -7.31
C SER A 37 17.50 5.22 -7.24
N HIS A 38 17.75 3.93 -7.07
CA HIS A 38 16.70 2.96 -6.73
C HIS A 38 16.30 3.04 -5.25
N ASP A 39 17.14 3.64 -4.40
CA ASP A 39 16.82 3.89 -3.00
C ASP A 39 16.02 5.20 -2.85
N ILE A 40 14.73 5.10 -3.14
CA ILE A 40 13.78 6.21 -3.09
C ILE A 40 12.99 6.27 -1.78
N VAL A 41 13.12 5.26 -0.93
CA VAL A 41 12.30 5.10 0.29
C VAL A 41 12.50 6.28 1.25
N PRO A 42 13.73 6.75 1.53
CA PRO A 42 13.93 7.92 2.40
C PRO A 42 13.25 9.18 1.89
N ARG A 43 13.03 9.30 0.57
CA ARG A 43 12.36 10.45 -0.04
C ARG A 43 10.83 10.35 -0.01
N LEU A 44 10.28 9.17 -0.33
CA LEU A 44 8.83 8.97 -0.42
C LEU A 44 8.15 8.72 0.93
N MET A 45 8.87 8.05 1.83
CA MET A 45 8.40 7.59 3.14
C MET A 45 9.45 7.88 4.23
N PRO A 46 9.90 9.15 4.39
CA PRO A 46 10.91 9.52 5.39
C PRO A 46 10.49 9.17 6.82
N ASP A 47 9.18 9.27 7.11
CA ASP A 47 8.59 8.91 8.40
C ASP A 47 8.82 7.44 8.76
N TYR A 48 8.69 6.51 7.79
CA TYR A 48 8.96 5.10 8.02
C TYR A 48 10.43 4.84 8.32
N VAL A 49 11.33 5.52 7.60
CA VAL A 49 12.78 5.40 7.84
C VAL A 49 13.13 5.89 9.24
N GLN A 50 12.72 7.11 9.60
CA GLN A 50 13.01 7.69 10.91
C GLN A 50 12.41 6.86 12.05
N TRP A 51 11.16 6.45 11.94
CA TRP A 51 10.48 5.69 12.99
C TRP A 51 11.00 4.26 13.10
N SER A 52 11.41 3.62 11.99
CA SER A 52 12.05 2.30 12.05
C SER A 52 13.39 2.33 12.79
N GLN A 53 14.15 3.42 12.64
CA GLN A 53 15.41 3.63 13.36
C GLN A 53 15.18 3.91 14.84
N THR A 54 14.09 4.61 15.18
CA THR A 54 13.80 5.03 16.56
C THR A 54 13.10 3.95 17.38
N TYR A 55 12.13 3.25 16.78
CA TYR A 55 11.22 2.32 17.48
C TYR A 55 11.45 0.85 17.08
N GLY A 56 12.33 0.60 16.11
CA GLY A 56 12.68 -0.73 15.63
C GLY A 56 11.82 -1.24 14.47
N LYS A 57 11.88 -2.56 14.24
CA LYS A 57 11.25 -3.24 13.09
C LYS A 57 9.73 -3.20 13.07
N SER A 58 9.07 -2.80 14.14
CA SER A 58 7.61 -2.67 14.17
C SER A 58 7.22 -1.55 15.10
N PHE A 59 6.30 -0.70 14.63
CA PHE A 59 5.87 0.46 15.39
C PHE A 59 4.41 0.82 15.10
N VAL A 60 3.76 1.45 16.08
CA VAL A 60 2.38 1.92 15.93
C VAL A 60 2.38 3.44 15.76
N PHE A 61 1.68 3.93 14.74
CA PHE A 61 1.47 5.36 14.52
C PHE A 61 -0.02 5.64 14.27
N TRP A 62 -0.41 6.90 14.39
CA TRP A 62 -1.80 7.32 14.23
C TRP A 62 -2.02 8.04 12.91
N TRP A 63 -2.97 7.55 12.12
CA TRP A 63 -3.46 8.21 10.92
C TRP A 63 -4.77 8.93 11.25
N GLY A 64 -4.66 10.19 11.69
CA GLY A 64 -5.79 10.89 12.31
C GLY A 64 -6.22 10.16 13.58
N ILE A 65 -7.44 9.64 13.60
CA ILE A 65 -8.01 8.87 14.72
C ILE A 65 -7.81 7.34 14.58
N GLU A 66 -7.28 6.86 13.46
CA GLU A 66 -7.08 5.42 13.21
C GLU A 66 -5.64 4.99 13.54
N PRO A 67 -5.41 4.10 14.52
CA PRO A 67 -4.09 3.55 14.76
C PRO A 67 -3.70 2.57 13.64
N ARG A 68 -2.44 2.63 13.21
CA ARG A 68 -1.85 1.75 12.21
C ARG A 68 -0.60 1.10 12.76
N LEU A 69 -0.45 -0.20 12.49
CA LEU A 69 0.75 -0.95 12.82
C LEU A 69 1.60 -1.09 11.55
N ALA A 70 2.82 -0.56 11.60
CA ALA A 70 3.85 -0.87 10.61
C ALA A 70 4.61 -2.11 11.06
N ILE A 71 4.72 -3.10 10.17
CA ILE A 71 5.44 -4.36 10.42
C ILE A 71 6.53 -4.47 9.36
N TYR A 72 7.78 -4.61 9.81
CA TYR A 72 8.95 -4.87 8.98
C TYR A 72 9.58 -6.24 9.27
N ASP A 73 9.15 -6.91 10.35
CA ASP A 73 9.63 -8.24 10.67
C ASP A 73 9.04 -9.28 9.70
N LEU A 74 9.92 -10.02 9.00
CA LEU A 74 9.53 -11.02 8.02
C LEU A 74 8.73 -12.17 8.62
N GLU A 75 8.99 -12.55 9.87
CA GLU A 75 8.26 -13.64 10.52
C GLU A 75 6.80 -13.22 10.78
N HIS A 76 6.60 -12.03 11.34
CA HIS A 76 5.27 -11.47 11.56
C HIS A 76 4.52 -11.21 10.25
N ILE A 77 5.21 -10.75 9.20
CA ILE A 77 4.60 -10.57 7.87
C ILE A 77 4.13 -11.91 7.32
N LYS A 78 4.96 -12.96 7.39
CA LYS A 78 4.58 -14.31 6.92
C LYS A 78 3.38 -14.86 7.70
N GLU A 79 3.38 -14.70 9.02
CA GLU A 79 2.26 -15.12 9.87
C GLU A 79 0.97 -14.39 9.50
N LEU A 80 1.03 -13.06 9.35
CA LEU A 80 -0.10 -12.24 8.96
C LEU A 80 -0.64 -12.64 7.57
N LEU A 81 0.24 -12.84 6.59
CA LEU A 81 -0.14 -13.22 5.23
C LEU A 81 -0.68 -14.66 5.14
N SER A 82 -0.31 -15.53 6.08
CA SER A 82 -0.83 -16.90 6.17
C SER A 82 -2.12 -16.99 6.98
N SER A 83 -2.48 -15.93 7.71
CA SER A 83 -3.68 -15.88 8.54
C SER A 83 -4.95 -15.84 7.69
N LYS A 84 -5.96 -16.61 8.11
CA LYS A 84 -7.34 -16.54 7.56
C LYS A 84 -7.96 -15.14 7.64
N HIS A 85 -7.42 -14.28 8.52
CA HIS A 85 -7.91 -12.93 8.74
C HIS A 85 -7.21 -11.87 7.86
N MET A 86 -6.22 -12.24 7.05
CA MET A 86 -5.47 -11.31 6.21
C MET A 86 -6.39 -10.42 5.36
N TYR A 87 -7.43 -11.01 4.77
CA TYR A 87 -8.37 -10.28 3.90
C TYR A 87 -9.33 -9.38 4.68
N SER A 88 -9.52 -9.61 5.99
CA SER A 88 -10.34 -8.76 6.86
C SER A 88 -9.59 -7.54 7.41
N LEU A 89 -8.26 -7.62 7.51
CA LEU A 89 -7.38 -6.57 8.05
C LEU A 89 -7.02 -5.49 7.00
N GLY A 90 -7.81 -5.40 5.93
CA GLY A 90 -7.50 -4.64 4.73
C GLY A 90 -7.70 -3.13 4.86
N ARG A 91 -8.48 -2.56 3.94
CA ARG A 91 -8.65 -1.10 3.81
C ARG A 91 -9.39 -0.53 5.00
N SER A 92 -8.89 0.56 5.56
CA SER A 92 -9.56 1.23 6.67
C SER A 92 -10.87 1.88 6.20
N ARG A 93 -11.81 2.09 7.13
CA ARG A 93 -13.10 2.73 6.79
C ARG A 93 -12.87 4.12 6.19
N LEU A 94 -11.97 4.90 6.78
CA LEU A 94 -11.61 6.22 6.26
C LEU A 94 -11.03 6.14 4.84
N GLN A 95 -10.22 5.12 4.53
CA GLN A 95 -9.71 4.92 3.17
C GLN A 95 -10.83 4.58 2.19
N GLN A 96 -11.74 3.68 2.56
CA GLN A 96 -12.84 3.29 1.70
C GLN A 96 -13.77 4.47 1.41
N GLU A 97 -14.17 5.22 2.43
CA GLU A 97 -15.06 6.38 2.31
C GLU A 97 -14.43 7.49 1.47
N GLY A 98 -13.14 7.79 1.68
CA GLY A 98 -12.45 8.87 0.96
C GLY A 98 -12.30 8.65 -0.54
N VAL A 99 -12.31 7.40 -1.01
CA VAL A 99 -12.10 7.06 -2.43
C VAL A 99 -13.32 6.41 -3.07
N MET A 100 -14.38 6.16 -2.30
CA MET A 100 -15.59 5.48 -2.76
C MET A 100 -16.21 6.17 -3.98
N HIS A 101 -16.22 7.51 -4.00
CA HIS A 101 -16.81 8.27 -5.10
C HIS A 101 -16.01 8.17 -6.41
N PHE A 102 -14.72 7.82 -6.35
CA PHE A 102 -13.85 7.74 -7.53
C PHE A 102 -13.70 6.31 -8.06
N ILE A 103 -13.51 5.33 -7.16
CA ILE A 103 -13.14 3.95 -7.52
C ILE A 103 -14.22 2.95 -7.08
N GLY A 104 -15.25 3.40 -6.34
CA GLY A 104 -16.32 2.55 -5.84
C GLY A 104 -15.85 1.56 -4.77
N LYS A 105 -16.66 0.52 -4.57
CA LYS A 105 -16.42 -0.59 -3.62
C LYS A 105 -15.86 -1.84 -4.31
N GLY A 106 -15.12 -1.64 -5.39
CA GLY A 106 -14.51 -2.73 -6.18
C GLY A 106 -13.36 -3.42 -5.45
N LEU A 107 -12.71 -4.36 -6.14
CA LEU A 107 -11.70 -5.26 -5.58
C LEU A 107 -10.57 -4.57 -4.81
N LEU A 108 -10.22 -3.34 -5.21
CA LEU A 108 -9.17 -2.54 -4.55
C LEU A 108 -9.55 -2.08 -3.13
N MET A 109 -10.85 -1.90 -2.88
CA MET A 109 -11.43 -1.32 -1.66
C MET A 109 -12.23 -2.30 -0.81
N ALA A 110 -12.55 -3.49 -1.34
CA ALA A 110 -13.25 -4.53 -0.60
C ALA A 110 -12.35 -5.20 0.46
N ASN A 111 -12.99 -5.68 1.54
CA ASN A 111 -12.38 -6.52 2.57
C ASN A 111 -13.15 -7.85 2.72
N GLY A 112 -12.55 -8.81 3.42
CA GLY A 112 -13.17 -10.05 3.88
C GLY A 112 -13.81 -10.87 2.74
N ASP A 113 -15.04 -11.31 2.97
CA ASP A 113 -15.77 -12.16 2.02
C ASP A 113 -16.09 -11.44 0.72
N THR A 114 -16.40 -10.14 0.77
CA THR A 114 -16.62 -9.31 -0.43
C THR A 114 -15.38 -9.29 -1.31
N TRP A 115 -14.21 -9.09 -0.72
CA TRP A 115 -12.94 -9.14 -1.45
C TRP A 115 -12.68 -10.53 -2.02
N THR A 116 -12.91 -11.57 -1.23
CA THR A 116 -12.70 -12.97 -1.64
C THR A 116 -13.59 -13.33 -2.83
N HIS A 117 -14.86 -12.94 -2.78
CA HIS A 117 -15.81 -13.12 -3.87
C HIS A 117 -15.37 -12.38 -5.14
N GLN A 118 -15.11 -11.08 -5.03
CA GLN A 118 -14.68 -10.26 -6.18
C GLN A 118 -13.37 -10.78 -6.79
N ARG A 119 -12.40 -11.20 -5.96
CA ARG A 119 -11.13 -11.77 -6.43
C ARG A 119 -11.37 -13.07 -7.18
N ARG A 120 -12.26 -13.94 -6.68
CA ARG A 120 -12.57 -15.22 -7.33
C ARG A 120 -13.19 -15.01 -8.72
N VAL A 121 -14.07 -14.03 -8.86
CA VAL A 121 -14.71 -13.69 -10.14
C VAL A 121 -13.69 -13.12 -11.14
N VAL A 122 -12.78 -12.28 -10.68
CA VAL A 122 -11.85 -11.54 -11.54
C VAL A 122 -10.57 -12.33 -11.86
N ALA A 123 -10.13 -13.23 -10.98
CA ALA A 123 -8.86 -13.97 -11.13
C ALA A 123 -8.66 -14.66 -12.49
N PRO A 124 -9.67 -15.32 -13.09
CA PRO A 124 -9.51 -15.97 -14.39
C PRO A 124 -9.12 -15.02 -15.54
N ALA A 125 -9.50 -13.75 -15.46
CA ALA A 125 -9.13 -12.73 -16.45
C ALA A 125 -7.63 -12.38 -16.41
N PHE A 126 -6.96 -12.66 -15.30
CA PHE A 126 -5.54 -12.40 -15.09
C PHE A 126 -4.67 -13.67 -15.20
N HIS A 127 -5.20 -14.76 -15.76
CA HIS A 127 -4.41 -15.94 -16.09
C HIS A 127 -3.45 -15.66 -17.25
N VAL A 128 -2.29 -16.33 -17.26
CA VAL A 128 -1.21 -16.13 -18.23
C VAL A 128 -1.69 -16.18 -19.69
N GLU A 129 -2.62 -17.09 -20.01
CA GLU A 129 -3.20 -17.20 -21.35
C GLU A 129 -3.98 -15.95 -21.76
N LYS A 130 -4.76 -15.37 -20.84
CA LYS A 130 -5.50 -14.12 -21.08
C LYS A 130 -4.57 -12.91 -21.13
N LEU A 131 -3.51 -12.91 -20.31
CA LEU A 131 -2.49 -11.86 -20.33
C LEU A 131 -1.75 -11.81 -21.67
N LYS A 132 -1.44 -12.95 -22.29
CA LYS A 132 -0.84 -12.97 -23.64
C LYS A 132 -1.71 -12.25 -24.67
N VAL A 133 -3.02 -12.46 -24.63
CA VAL A 133 -3.97 -11.76 -25.51
C VAL A 133 -3.95 -10.25 -25.25
N LEU A 134 -3.99 -9.83 -23.97
CA LEU A 134 -3.94 -8.41 -23.60
C LEU A 134 -2.63 -7.73 -24.03
N LEU A 135 -1.51 -8.43 -23.93
CA LEU A 135 -0.22 -7.93 -24.40
C LEU A 135 -0.23 -7.74 -25.92
N ASN A 136 -0.74 -8.71 -26.67
CA ASN A 136 -0.85 -8.60 -28.13
C ASN A 136 -1.72 -7.41 -28.56
N ILE A 137 -2.86 -7.20 -27.89
CA ILE A 137 -3.70 -6.01 -28.12
C ILE A 137 -2.93 -4.73 -27.80
N SER A 138 -2.22 -4.71 -26.67
CA SER A 138 -1.43 -3.54 -26.26
C SER A 138 -0.33 -3.22 -27.28
N PHE A 139 0.40 -4.22 -27.79
CA PHE A 139 1.39 -4.03 -28.85
C PHE A 139 0.76 -3.53 -30.15
N SER A 140 -0.40 -4.08 -30.55
CA SER A 140 -1.13 -3.62 -31.74
C SER A 140 -1.61 -2.17 -31.63
N CYS A 141 -1.98 -1.71 -30.44
CA CYS A 141 -2.40 -0.32 -30.21
C CYS A 141 -1.22 0.66 -30.15
N ILE A 142 -0.04 0.20 -29.72
CA ILE A 142 1.17 1.03 -29.61
C ILE A 142 1.90 1.14 -30.96
N ILE A 143 1.89 0.07 -31.77
CA ILE A 143 2.55 0.02 -33.07
C ILE A 143 1.49 -0.21 -34.15
N PRO A 144 0.81 0.85 -34.66
CA PRO A 144 -0.12 0.71 -35.75
C PRO A 144 0.65 0.34 -37.03
N GLY A 145 0.61 -0.93 -37.45
CA GLY A 145 1.18 -1.36 -38.74
C GLY A 145 1.76 -2.78 -38.82
N SER A 146 1.87 -3.53 -37.72
CA SER A 146 2.30 -4.94 -37.80
C SER A 146 1.10 -5.87 -37.97
N THR A 147 0.45 -5.80 -39.14
CA THR A 147 -0.31 -6.95 -39.63
C THR A 147 0.68 -8.10 -39.80
N THR A 148 0.57 -9.12 -38.95
CA THR A 148 1.28 -10.39 -39.11
C THR A 148 0.88 -10.99 -40.46
N SER A 149 1.79 -10.91 -41.44
CA SER A 149 1.73 -11.73 -42.65
C SER A 149 1.98 -13.17 -42.25
N SER A 150 1.02 -14.02 -42.62
CA SER A 150 0.99 -15.47 -42.49
C SER A 150 2.20 -16.20 -43.06
#